data_AF-A0A518EVC8-F1
#
_entry.id   AF-A0A518EVC8-F1
#
_cell.length_a   1.000
_cell.length_b   1.000
_cell.length_c   1.000
_cell.angle_alpha   90.00
_cell.angle_beta   90.00
_cell.angle_gamma   90.00
#
_symmetry.space_group_name_H-M   'P 1'
#
loop_
_entity.id
_entity.type
_entity.pdbx_description
1 polymer ?
#
loop_
_entity_poly.entity_id
_entity_poly.type
_entity_poly.pdbx_seq_one_letter_code
_entity_poly.pdbx_strand_id
1 'polypeptide(L)'
;MAERKPKPGKQRYRRTDEELIQDLQKRIEDLKNRKAAKAIKKDPASKEATGAFRALTKAVEKSKDTADADLKRALSEAQRILAEYFESKGLKVPKARKPRARRAK
;
A
#
# COMPACT_ATOMS: atom_id res chain seq x y z
N MET A 1 17.90 -23.28 9.67
CA MET A 1 17.02 -23.91 8.66
C MET A 1 17.90 -24.32 7.49
N ALA A 2 18.10 -25.62 7.27
CA ALA A 2 18.98 -26.12 6.21
C ALA A 2 18.41 -25.78 4.81
N GLU A 3 19.24 -25.24 3.92
CA GLU A 3 18.87 -25.01 2.51
C GLU A 3 18.61 -26.35 1.81
N ARG A 4 17.34 -26.66 1.54
CA ARG A 4 16.95 -27.86 0.79
C ARG A 4 17.02 -27.56 -0.71
N LYS A 5 17.94 -28.23 -1.41
CA LYS A 5 18.14 -28.08 -2.86
C LYS A 5 17.14 -28.96 -3.64
N PRO A 6 16.67 -28.52 -4.82
CA PRO A 6 15.82 -29.33 -5.68
C PRO A 6 16.59 -30.55 -6.24
N LYS A 7 15.86 -31.63 -6.54
CA LYS A 7 16.42 -32.83 -7.19
C LYS A 7 16.97 -32.48 -8.59
N PRO A 8 18.02 -33.18 -9.08
CA PRO A 8 18.56 -32.94 -10.42
C PRO A 8 17.46 -33.09 -11.48
N GLY A 9 17.40 -32.14 -12.42
CA GLY A 9 16.35 -32.05 -13.44
C GLY A 9 15.05 -31.37 -13.01
N LYS A 10 14.92 -30.92 -11.75
CA LYS A 10 13.76 -30.14 -11.27
C LYS A 10 14.17 -28.74 -10.83
N GLN A 11 13.38 -27.75 -11.24
CA GLN A 11 13.63 -26.35 -10.91
C GLN A 11 13.15 -25.97 -9.49
N ARG A 12 12.30 -26.80 -8.86
CA ARG A 12 11.71 -26.54 -7.53
C ARG A 12 11.73 -27.80 -6.66
N TYR A 13 11.95 -27.62 -5.37
CA TYR A 13 11.84 -28.70 -4.38
C TYR A 13 10.37 -28.88 -3.98
N ARG A 14 10.02 -30.09 -3.51
CA ARG A 14 8.68 -30.37 -2.98
C ARG A 14 8.61 -29.81 -1.56
N ARG A 15 7.60 -28.98 -1.31
CA ARG A 15 7.38 -28.38 0.01
C ARG A 15 7.02 -29.43 1.04
N THR A 16 7.44 -29.22 2.28
CA THR A 16 6.95 -30.01 3.42
C THR A 16 5.57 -29.55 3.86
N ASP A 17 4.90 -30.39 4.65
CA ASP A 17 3.63 -30.04 5.27
C ASP A 17 3.78 -28.81 6.19
N GLU A 18 4.90 -28.66 6.91
CA GLU A 18 5.19 -27.48 7.72
C GLU A 18 5.32 -26.20 6.90
N GLU A 19 6.03 -26.23 5.77
CA GLU A 19 6.15 -25.09 4.86
C GLU A 19 4.80 -24.73 4.24
N LEU A 20 3.98 -25.74 3.90
CA LEU A 20 2.61 -25.55 3.43
C LEU A 20 1.74 -24.90 4.50
N ILE A 21 1.83 -25.34 5.76
CA ILE A 21 1.12 -24.74 6.90
C ILE A 21 1.54 -23.28 7.08
N GLN A 22 2.83 -22.97 7.05
CA GLN A 22 3.33 -21.59 7.16
C GLN A 22 2.82 -20.69 6.01
N ASP A 23 2.83 -21.18 4.78
CA ASP A 23 2.28 -20.45 3.63
C ASP A 23 0.78 -20.20 3.77
N LEU A 24 0.02 -21.18 4.26
CA LEU A 24 -1.41 -21.05 4.52
C LEU A 24 -1.70 -20.06 5.65
N GLN A 25 -0.91 -20.08 6.73
CA GLN A 25 -1.02 -19.11 7.83
C GLN A 25 -0.77 -17.68 7.33
N LYS A 26 0.30 -17.45 6.57
CA LYS A 26 0.56 -16.15 5.92
C LYS A 26 -0.62 -15.72 5.05
N ARG A 27 -1.21 -16.65 4.31
CA ARG A 27 -2.36 -16.36 3.44
C ARG A 27 -3.63 -16.02 4.23
N ILE A 28 -3.83 -16.63 5.40
CA ILE A 28 -4.92 -16.28 6.32
C ILE A 28 -4.73 -14.88 6.88
N GLU A 29 -3.51 -14.52 7.30
CA GLU A 29 -3.18 -13.17 7.78
C GLU A 29 -3.43 -12.12 6.69
N ASP A 30 -2.98 -12.38 5.47
CA ASP A 30 -3.25 -11.53 4.31
C ASP A 30 -4.75 -11.32 4.08
N LEU A 31 -5.57 -12.38 4.20
CA LEU A 31 -7.02 -12.29 4.03
C LEU A 31 -7.67 -11.48 5.15
N LYS A 32 -7.24 -11.65 6.40
CA LYS A 32 -7.70 -10.84 7.54
C LYS A 32 -7.40 -9.37 7.33
N ASN A 33 -6.18 -9.04 6.92
CA ASN A 33 -5.75 -7.68 6.60
C ASN A 33 -6.58 -7.08 5.45
N ARG A 34 -6.88 -7.86 4.41
CA ARG A 34 -7.75 -7.43 3.31
C ARG A 34 -9.19 -7.20 3.76
N LYS A 35 -9.73 -8.02 4.66
CA LYS A 35 -11.10 -7.86 5.20
C LYS A 35 -11.21 -6.56 5.99
N ALA A 36 -10.26 -6.29 6.89
CA ALA A 36 -10.20 -5.04 7.64
C ALA A 36 -10.08 -3.82 6.70
N ALA A 37 -9.17 -3.88 5.72
CA ALA A 37 -9.02 -2.80 4.75
C ALA A 37 -10.28 -2.57 3.89
N LYS A 38 -11.02 -3.63 3.54
CA LYS A 38 -12.29 -3.53 2.80
C LYS A 38 -13.39 -2.89 3.64
N ALA A 39 -13.47 -3.20 4.93
CA ALA A 39 -14.45 -2.61 5.83
C ALA A 39 -14.25 -1.09 5.92
N ILE A 40 -13.01 -0.64 6.10
CA ILE A 40 -12.71 0.79 6.19
C ILE A 40 -13.02 1.48 4.86
N LYS A 41 -12.60 0.90 3.73
CA LYS A 41 -12.89 1.46 2.38
C LYS A 41 -14.38 1.49 2.00
N LYS A 42 -15.25 0.78 2.72
CA LYS A 42 -16.69 0.80 2.46
C LYS A 42 -17.32 2.10 2.95
N ASP A 43 -16.76 2.71 4.01
CA ASP A 43 -17.20 3.98 4.55
C ASP A 43 -17.04 5.12 3.51
N PRO A 44 -18.10 5.87 3.17
CA PRO A 44 -18.02 7.03 2.29
C PRO A 44 -16.94 8.04 2.71
N ALA A 45 -16.80 8.34 4.00
CA ALA A 45 -15.83 9.31 4.49
C ALA A 45 -14.38 8.87 4.22
N SER A 46 -14.11 7.56 4.32
CA SER A 46 -12.79 6.99 4.00
C SER A 46 -12.40 7.16 2.52
N LYS A 47 -13.38 7.14 1.62
CA LYS A 47 -13.16 7.31 0.18
C LYS A 47 -12.77 8.74 -0.12
N GLU A 48 -13.47 9.70 0.47
CA GLU A 48 -13.15 11.12 0.33
C GLU A 48 -11.80 11.45 0.98
N ALA A 49 -11.50 10.90 2.16
CA ALA A 49 -10.18 11.03 2.79
C ALA A 49 -9.06 10.51 1.88
N THR A 50 -9.29 9.39 1.18
CA THR A 50 -8.33 8.85 0.19
C THR A 50 -8.15 9.80 -1.01
N GLY A 51 -9.23 10.46 -1.45
CA GLY A 51 -9.18 11.48 -2.49
C GLY A 51 -8.40 12.72 -2.06
N ALA A 52 -8.71 13.25 -0.89
CA ALA A 52 -8.02 14.39 -0.27
C ALA A 52 -6.52 14.13 -0.12
N PHE A 53 -6.12 12.96 0.36
CA PHE A 53 -4.70 12.60 0.49
C PHE A 53 -3.95 12.63 -0.84
N ARG A 54 -4.58 12.18 -1.93
CA ARG A 54 -3.98 12.24 -3.27
C ARG A 54 -3.87 13.67 -3.78
N ALA A 55 -4.89 14.49 -3.53
CA ALA A 55 -4.87 15.90 -3.89
C ALA A 55 -3.74 16.63 -3.14
N LEU A 56 -3.58 16.37 -1.84
CA LEU A 56 -2.49 16.91 -1.02
C LEU A 56 -1.11 16.46 -1.53
N THR A 57 -0.94 15.17 -1.82
CA THR A 57 0.32 14.67 -2.41
C THR A 57 0.67 15.41 -3.69
N LYS A 58 -0.31 15.62 -4.57
CA LYS A 58 -0.12 16.38 -5.82
C LYS A 58 0.18 17.86 -5.55
N ALA A 59 -0.46 18.45 -4.55
CA ALA A 59 -0.22 19.84 -4.16
C ALA A 59 1.20 20.01 -3.62
N VAL A 60 1.68 19.10 -2.76
CA VAL A 60 3.06 19.08 -2.26
C VAL A 60 4.08 18.88 -3.38
N GLU A 61 3.78 18.03 -4.36
CA GLU A 61 4.65 17.87 -5.54
C GLU A 61 4.75 19.17 -6.34
N LYS A 62 3.62 19.84 -6.59
CA LYS A 62 3.59 21.12 -7.33
C LYS A 62 4.19 22.28 -6.55
N SER A 63 4.08 22.28 -5.22
CA SER A 63 4.64 23.33 -4.37
C SER A 63 6.16 23.25 -4.26
N LYS A 64 6.81 22.24 -4.86
CA LYS A 64 8.27 22.21 -4.99
C LYS A 64 8.79 23.29 -5.95
N ASP A 65 7.98 23.66 -6.93
CA ASP A 65 8.33 24.61 -7.97
C ASP A 65 7.92 26.05 -7.61
N THR A 66 7.25 26.25 -6.46
CA THR A 66 6.79 27.55 -5.97
C THR A 66 7.74 28.13 -4.92
N ALA A 67 7.92 29.46 -4.93
CA ALA A 67 8.75 30.17 -3.96
C ALA A 67 8.15 30.28 -2.54
N ASP A 68 6.86 29.95 -2.38
CA ASP A 68 6.15 30.04 -1.10
C ASP A 68 6.46 28.83 -0.20
N ALA A 69 7.36 29.05 0.77
CA ALA A 69 7.80 28.04 1.72
C ALA A 69 6.73 27.68 2.77
N ASP A 70 5.88 28.64 3.15
CA ASP A 70 4.84 28.46 4.17
C ASP A 70 3.73 27.56 3.62
N LEU A 71 3.31 27.79 2.37
CA LEU A 71 2.36 26.91 1.69
C LEU A 71 2.88 25.48 1.58
N LYS A 72 4.15 25.30 1.21
CA LYS A 72 4.77 23.98 1.12
C LYS A 72 4.79 23.26 2.47
N ARG A 73 5.09 23.98 3.56
CA ARG A 73 5.10 23.44 4.92
C ARG A 73 3.70 23.01 5.34
N ALA A 74 2.70 23.88 5.18
CA ALA A 74 1.31 23.59 5.54
C ALA A 74 0.77 22.35 4.80
N LEU A 75 1.03 22.24 3.50
CA LEU A 75 0.61 21.09 2.69
C LEU A 75 1.31 19.79 3.13
N SER A 76 2.59 19.87 3.48
CA SER A 76 3.36 18.71 3.95
C SER A 76 2.90 18.23 5.32
N GLU A 77 2.58 19.15 6.24
CA GLU A 77 2.04 18.83 7.57
C GLU A 77 0.65 18.19 7.47
N ALA A 78 -0.26 18.75 6.65
CA ALA A 78 -1.57 18.17 6.38
C ALA A 78 -1.47 16.76 5.76
N GLN A 79 -0.52 16.55 4.84
CA GLN A 79 -0.25 15.24 4.27
C GLN A 79 0.22 14.25 5.35
N ARG A 80 1.11 14.66 6.26
CA ARG A 80 1.63 13.81 7.34
C ARG A 80 0.52 13.34 8.28
N ILE A 81 -0.35 14.25 8.73
CA ILE A 81 -1.47 13.92 9.64
C ILE A 81 -2.40 12.86 9.02
N LEU A 82 -2.74 13.02 7.74
CA LEU A 82 -3.57 12.02 7.05
C LEU A 82 -2.83 10.70 6.84
N ALA A 83 -1.52 10.72 6.63
CA ALA A 83 -0.72 9.49 6.52
C ALA A 83 -0.74 8.71 7.85
N GLU A 84 -0.50 9.39 8.98
CA GLU A 84 -0.57 8.81 10.32
C GLU A 84 -1.95 8.20 10.61
N TYR A 85 -3.03 8.87 10.19
CA TYR A 85 -4.39 8.32 10.29
C TYR A 85 -4.52 7.00 9.50
N PHE A 86 -4.06 6.95 8.25
CA PHE A 86 -4.14 5.71 7.46
C PHE A 86 -3.29 4.58 8.06
N GLU A 87 -2.10 4.88 8.58
CA GLU A 87 -1.24 3.91 9.25
C GLU A 87 -1.88 3.36 10.53
N SER A 88 -2.45 4.22 11.38
CA SER A 88 -3.18 3.80 12.59
C SER A 88 -4.35 2.86 12.29
N LYS A 89 -4.93 2.99 11.09
CA LYS A 89 -6.04 2.16 10.60
C LYS A 89 -5.58 0.93 9.82
N GLY A 90 -4.27 0.68 9.74
CA GLY A 90 -3.69 -0.45 9.00
C GLY A 90 -3.91 -0.35 7.48
N LEU A 91 -4.22 0.85 6.97
CA LEU A 91 -4.39 1.10 5.55
C LEU A 91 -3.05 1.51 4.94
N LYS A 92 -2.72 0.87 3.82
CA LYS A 92 -1.58 1.30 3.00
C LYS A 92 -1.86 2.71 2.47
N VAL A 93 -0.96 3.64 2.77
CA VAL A 93 -1.00 5.02 2.29
C VAL A 93 -1.21 5.04 0.76
N PRO A 94 -2.24 5.74 0.25
CA PRO A 94 -2.53 5.75 -1.18
C PRO A 94 -1.38 6.36 -1.98
N LYS A 95 -0.75 5.58 -2.87
CA LYS A 95 0.20 6.15 -3.84
C LYS A 95 -0.54 7.09 -4.81
N ALA A 96 0.12 8.18 -5.19
CA ALA A 96 -0.35 9.04 -6.27
C ALA A 96 -0.62 8.20 -7.53
N ARG A 97 -1.77 8.42 -8.18
CA ARG A 97 -2.13 7.68 -9.40
C ARG A 97 -1.20 8.12 -10.52
N LYS A 98 -0.28 7.24 -10.94
CA LYS A 98 0.42 7.41 -12.22
C LYS A 98 -0.59 7.20 -13.37
N PRO A 99 -0.50 7.97 -14.47
CA PRO A 99 -1.34 7.73 -15.64
C PRO A 99 -1.14 6.30 -16.11
N ARG A 100 -2.24 5.57 -16.28
CA ARG A 100 -2.19 4.21 -16.82
C ARG A 100 -1.87 4.34 -18.31
N ALA A 101 -0.72 3.82 -18.74
CA ALA A 101 -0.41 3.73 -20.16
C ALA A 101 -1.57 3.01 -20.86
N ARG A 102 -2.17 3.65 -21.88
CA ARG A 102 -3.14 2.98 -22.73
C ARG A 102 -2.39 1.87 -23.44
N ARG A 103 -2.88 0.62 -23.35
CA ARG A 103 -2.39 -0.44 -24.23
C ARG A 103 -2.70 0.02 -25.65
N ALA A 104 -1.68 0.05 -26.51
CA ALA A 104 -1.90 0.18 -27.94
C ALA A 104 -2.87 -0.95 -28.36
N LYS A 105 -3.86 -0.61 -29.19
CA LYS A 105 -4.81 -1.59 -29.74
C LYS A 105 -4.08 -2.48 -30.74
#